data_AF-A0A644ZNI1-F1
#
_entry.id   AF-A0A644ZNI1-F1
#
_cell.length_a   1.000
_cell.length_b   1.000
_cell.length_c   1.000
_cell.angle_alpha   90.00
_cell.angle_beta   90.00
_cell.angle_gamma   90.00
#
_symmetry.space_group_name_H-M   'P 1'
#
loop_
_entity.id
_entity.type
_entity.pdbx_description
1 polymer ?
#
loop_
_entity_poly.entity_id
_entity_poly.type
_entity_poly.pdbx_seq_one_letter_code
_entity_poly.pdbx_strand_id
1 'polypeptide(L)'
;MLGVVVTEHIFATYPDLAEGRLAKLRAAVVSTQALARVARTLGVGDLLRLGRGELTTGGRDKDSLLADAMEAIIGAVHVQYGIDGARTFVHHVLDDLIAEAATMGAGLDWKTSLQEIAADLGSDSPTYEVTSAGPDHDKRFTAYVRVGDQHFGPGTGRSKKYAEQEAAETAYRALHAERAAAERAAAESAADTRPDLDARPAATTADGA
;
A
#
# COMPACT_ATOMS: atom_id res chain seq x y z
N MET A 1 7.88 4.93 -22.41
CA MET A 1 8.42 3.56 -22.30
C MET A 1 8.23 3.01 -20.88
N LEU A 2 8.72 3.67 -19.83
CA LEU A 2 8.48 3.27 -18.43
C LEU A 2 7.01 2.87 -18.16
N GLY A 3 6.07 3.77 -18.49
CA GLY A 3 4.65 3.50 -18.28
C GLY A 3 4.10 2.29 -19.05
N VAL A 4 4.68 1.92 -20.19
CA VAL A 4 4.27 0.73 -20.95
C VAL A 4 4.72 -0.52 -20.21
N VAL A 5 6.00 -0.62 -19.86
CA VAL A 5 6.57 -1.78 -19.14
C VAL A 5 5.85 -2.01 -17.81
N VAL A 6 5.62 -0.95 -17.04
CA VAL A 6 4.91 -1.04 -15.76
C VAL A 6 3.46 -1.48 -15.94
N THR A 7 2.76 -0.98 -16.97
CA THR A 7 1.38 -1.39 -17.25
C THR A 7 1.30 -2.85 -17.64
N GLU A 8 2.18 -3.31 -18.53
CA GLU A 8 2.27 -4.72 -18.95
C GLU A 8 2.51 -5.63 -17.75
N HIS A 9 3.45 -5.26 -16.87
CA HIS A 9 3.74 -6.04 -15.68
C HIS A 9 2.55 -6.12 -14.73
N ILE A 10 1.95 -4.97 -14.39
CA ILE A 10 0.80 -4.91 -13.47
C ILE A 10 -0.38 -5.73 -14.02
N PHE A 11 -0.66 -5.62 -15.33
CA PHE A 11 -1.75 -6.37 -15.95
C PHE A 11 -1.50 -7.88 -15.93
N ALA A 12 -0.27 -8.32 -16.19
CA ALA A 12 0.08 -9.73 -16.17
C ALA A 12 0.13 -10.33 -14.74
N THR A 13 0.63 -9.56 -13.77
CA THR A 13 0.83 -10.02 -12.38
C THR A 13 -0.47 -9.98 -11.55
N TYR A 14 -1.38 -9.04 -11.82
CA TYR A 14 -2.61 -8.85 -11.04
C TYR A 14 -3.89 -8.93 -11.90
N PRO A 15 -4.14 -10.07 -12.59
CA PRO A 15 -5.24 -10.18 -13.55
C PRO A 15 -6.63 -10.01 -12.93
N ASP A 16 -6.78 -10.27 -11.63
CA ASP A 16 -8.06 -10.21 -10.91
C ASP A 16 -8.40 -8.82 -10.38
N LEU A 17 -7.49 -7.84 -10.48
CA LEU A 17 -7.76 -6.47 -10.04
C LEU A 17 -8.61 -5.73 -11.08
N ALA A 18 -9.61 -4.99 -10.58
CA ALA A 18 -10.41 -4.11 -11.43
C ALA A 18 -9.55 -3.04 -12.13
N GLU A 19 -9.94 -2.64 -13.35
CA GLU A 19 -9.22 -1.66 -14.16
C GLU A 19 -8.87 -0.37 -13.40
N GLY A 20 -9.83 0.18 -12.64
CA GLY A 20 -9.60 1.38 -11.83
C GLY A 20 -8.52 1.20 -10.77
N ARG A 21 -8.35 -0.02 -10.25
CA ARG A 21 -7.28 -0.37 -9.30
C ARG A 21 -5.94 -0.52 -10.00
N LEU A 22 -5.90 -1.16 -11.16
CA LEU A 22 -4.69 -1.25 -12.01
C LEU A 22 -4.20 0.17 -12.40
N ALA A 23 -5.13 1.06 -12.77
CA ALA A 23 -4.82 2.46 -13.10
C ALA A 23 -4.24 3.23 -11.91
N LYS A 24 -4.82 3.08 -10.71
CA LYS A 24 -4.32 3.68 -9.46
C LYS A 24 -2.93 3.14 -9.11
N LEU A 25 -2.73 1.82 -9.21
CA LEU A 25 -1.44 1.16 -8.95
C LEU A 25 -0.35 1.70 -9.89
N ARG A 26 -0.63 1.72 -11.19
CA ARG A 26 0.28 2.30 -12.19
C ARG A 26 0.65 3.73 -11.83
N ALA A 27 -0.35 4.57 -11.54
CA ALA A 27 -0.12 5.98 -11.21
C ALA A 27 0.74 6.16 -9.94
N ALA A 28 0.58 5.29 -8.94
CA ALA A 28 1.40 5.30 -7.74
C ALA A 28 2.87 4.97 -8.06
N VAL A 29 3.11 3.90 -8.83
CA VAL A 29 4.46 3.40 -9.16
C VAL A 29 5.22 4.35 -10.07
N VAL A 30 4.56 4.98 -11.05
CA VAL A 30 5.21 5.93 -11.97
C VAL A 30 5.16 7.37 -11.48
N SER A 31 4.81 7.60 -10.22
CA SER A 31 4.76 8.95 -9.65
C SER A 31 6.16 9.52 -9.40
N THR A 32 6.28 10.84 -9.44
CA THR A 32 7.52 11.57 -9.08
C THR A 32 8.06 11.11 -7.72
N GLN A 33 7.18 10.91 -6.73
CA GLN A 33 7.57 10.49 -5.39
C GLN A 33 8.14 9.07 -5.36
N ALA A 34 7.50 8.14 -6.07
CA ALA A 34 7.96 6.76 -6.18
C ALA A 34 9.31 6.67 -6.91
N LEU A 35 9.42 7.32 -8.07
CA LEU A 35 10.67 7.35 -8.84
C LEU A 35 11.81 8.03 -8.08
N ALA A 36 11.53 9.13 -7.38
CA ALA A 36 12.54 9.78 -6.54
C ALA A 36 13.00 8.89 -5.38
N ARG A 37 12.11 8.07 -4.81
CA ARG A 37 12.48 7.10 -3.78
C ARG A 37 13.44 6.05 -4.32
N VAL A 38 13.14 5.48 -5.50
CA VAL A 38 14.03 4.53 -6.19
C VAL A 38 15.36 5.19 -6.58
N ALA A 39 15.33 6.43 -7.03
CA ALA A 39 16.55 7.19 -7.33
C ALA A 39 17.47 7.30 -6.10
N ARG A 40 16.90 7.53 -4.92
CA ARG A 40 17.65 7.62 -3.65
C ARG A 40 18.23 6.27 -3.24
N THR A 41 17.47 5.18 -3.36
CA THR A 41 18.00 3.84 -3.02
C THR A 41 19.17 3.45 -3.92
N LEU A 42 19.18 3.93 -5.17
CA LEU A 42 20.26 3.73 -6.13
C LEU A 42 21.39 4.79 -6.04
N GLY A 43 21.29 5.78 -5.16
CA GLY A 43 22.30 6.84 -5.01
C GLY A 43 22.40 7.79 -6.22
N VAL A 44 21.35 7.90 -7.04
CA VAL A 44 21.35 8.71 -8.28
C VAL A 44 21.65 10.18 -8.00
N GLY A 45 21.16 10.72 -6.88
CA GLY A 45 21.36 12.12 -6.49
C GLY A 45 22.83 12.54 -6.43
N ASP A 46 23.72 11.64 -6.02
CA ASP A 46 25.17 11.90 -5.93
C ASP A 46 25.86 11.93 -7.30
N LEU A 47 25.28 11.22 -8.27
CA LEU A 47 25.77 11.15 -9.65
C LEU A 47 25.32 12.33 -10.51
N LEU A 48 24.33 13.11 -10.05
CA LEU A 48 23.83 14.26 -10.79
C LEU A 48 24.89 15.36 -10.93
N ARG A 49 25.02 15.88 -12.15
CA ARG A 49 25.82 17.07 -12.46
C ARG A 49 24.91 18.28 -12.41
N LEU A 50 24.92 18.97 -11.28
CA LEU A 50 24.05 20.11 -11.03
C LEU A 50 24.81 21.43 -11.16
N GLY A 51 24.11 22.46 -11.66
CA GLY A 51 24.63 23.83 -11.64
C GLY A 51 24.74 24.38 -10.22
N ARG A 52 25.55 25.42 -10.02
CA ARG A 52 25.78 26.01 -8.69
C ARG A 52 24.49 26.41 -7.95
N GLY A 53 23.55 27.07 -8.64
CA GLY A 53 22.28 27.48 -8.01
C GLY A 53 21.43 26.28 -7.54
N GLU A 54 21.48 25.18 -8.28
CA GLU A 54 20.73 23.98 -7.96
C GLU A 54 21.35 23.24 -6.76
N LEU A 55 22.68 23.19 -6.68
CA LEU A 55 23.41 22.65 -5.52
C LEU A 55 23.09 23.44 -4.24
N THR A 56 23.09 24.77 -4.30
CA THR A 56 22.81 25.63 -3.14
C THR A 56 21.41 25.42 -2.55
N THR A 57 20.46 24.94 -3.37
CA THR A 57 19.07 24.68 -2.94
C THR A 57 18.80 23.20 -2.65
N GLY A 58 19.85 22.38 -2.50
CA GLY A 58 19.70 20.96 -2.18
C GLY A 58 19.21 20.10 -3.35
N GLY A 59 19.48 20.50 -4.59
CA GLY A 59 18.97 19.83 -5.80
C GLY A 59 19.23 18.33 -5.89
N ARG A 60 20.28 17.81 -5.23
CA ARG A 60 20.58 16.37 -5.18
C ARG A 60 19.47 15.54 -4.54
N ASP A 61 18.66 16.15 -3.68
CA ASP A 61 17.58 15.47 -2.96
C ASP A 61 16.18 15.95 -3.40
N LYS A 62 16.08 16.77 -4.46
CA LYS A 62 14.78 17.22 -4.97
C LYS A 62 14.07 16.09 -5.71
N ASP A 63 12.83 15.82 -5.29
CA ASP A 63 11.99 14.76 -5.88
C ASP A 63 11.86 14.87 -7.40
N SER A 64 11.63 16.08 -7.93
CA SER A 64 11.49 16.28 -9.37
C SER A 64 12.76 15.93 -10.14
N LEU A 65 13.93 16.38 -9.67
CA LEU A 65 15.20 16.10 -10.35
C LEU A 65 15.57 14.62 -10.31
N LEU A 66 15.30 13.97 -9.18
CA LEU A 66 15.54 12.55 -9.00
C LEU A 66 14.63 11.69 -9.89
N ALA A 67 13.34 12.06 -9.98
CA ALA A 67 12.40 11.38 -10.86
C ALA A 67 12.77 11.56 -12.34
N ASP A 68 13.05 12.81 -12.76
CA ASP A 68 13.47 13.11 -14.14
C ASP A 68 14.76 12.36 -14.50
N ALA A 69 15.71 12.28 -13.56
CA ALA A 69 16.95 11.53 -13.75
C ALA A 69 16.70 10.02 -13.90
N MET A 70 15.79 9.44 -13.11
CA MET A 70 15.41 8.03 -13.25
C MET A 70 14.77 7.76 -14.62
N GLU A 71 13.85 8.60 -15.06
CA GLU A 71 13.26 8.47 -16.40
C GLU A 71 14.31 8.62 -17.51
N ALA A 72 15.28 9.53 -17.33
CA ALA A 72 16.39 9.70 -18.26
C ALA A 72 17.32 8.47 -18.30
N ILE A 73 17.64 7.86 -17.16
CA ILE A 73 18.42 6.62 -17.08
C ILE A 73 17.69 5.48 -17.80
N ILE A 74 16.40 5.31 -17.50
CA ILE A 74 15.55 4.31 -18.15
C ILE A 74 15.50 4.55 -19.67
N GLY A 75 15.38 5.81 -20.10
CA GLY A 75 15.48 6.21 -21.50
C GLY A 75 16.83 5.88 -22.13
N ALA A 76 17.94 6.12 -21.44
CA ALA A 76 19.28 5.80 -21.93
C ALA A 76 19.48 4.29 -22.10
N VAL A 77 19.01 3.48 -21.14
CA VAL A 77 19.02 2.01 -21.24
C VAL A 77 18.22 1.56 -22.47
N HIS A 78 17.07 2.17 -22.72
CA HIS A 78 16.27 1.85 -23.90
C HIS A 78 16.95 2.21 -25.22
N VAL A 79 17.58 3.39 -25.30
CA VAL A 79 18.33 3.80 -26.50
C VAL A 79 19.49 2.86 -26.77
N GLN A 80 20.19 2.40 -25.72
CA GLN A 80 21.37 1.56 -25.85
C GLN A 80 21.06 0.06 -26.06
N TYR A 81 20.03 -0.45 -25.40
CA TYR A 81 19.75 -1.90 -25.30
C TYR A 81 18.34 -2.29 -25.78
N GLY A 82 17.61 -1.37 -26.40
CA GLY A 82 16.26 -1.62 -26.91
C GLY A 82 15.21 -1.80 -25.81
N ILE A 83 14.02 -2.28 -26.20
CA ILE A 83 12.90 -2.46 -25.26
C ILE A 83 13.15 -3.59 -24.25
N ASP A 84 13.81 -4.67 -24.63
CA ASP A 84 14.04 -5.81 -23.75
C ASP A 84 15.06 -5.51 -22.64
N GLY A 85 16.13 -4.77 -22.98
CA GLY A 85 17.08 -4.27 -21.98
C GLY A 85 16.41 -3.30 -21.01
N ALA A 86 15.57 -2.39 -21.51
CA ALA A 86 14.81 -1.48 -20.68
C ALA A 86 13.80 -2.20 -19.79
N ARG A 87 13.10 -3.21 -20.30
CA ARG A 87 12.18 -4.05 -19.53
C ARG A 87 12.90 -4.74 -18.38
N THR A 88 14.03 -5.37 -18.66
CA THR A 88 14.86 -6.04 -17.64
C THR A 88 15.29 -5.05 -16.54
N PHE A 89 15.76 -3.86 -16.92
CA PHE A 89 16.15 -2.84 -15.97
C PHE A 89 14.98 -2.33 -15.12
N VAL A 90 13.85 -2.03 -15.75
CA VAL A 90 12.64 -1.56 -15.06
C VAL A 90 12.15 -2.59 -14.04
N HIS A 91 12.09 -3.87 -14.40
CA HIS A 91 11.71 -4.93 -13.46
C HIS A 91 12.64 -5.00 -12.27
N HIS A 92 13.96 -4.95 -12.52
CA HIS A 92 14.96 -5.02 -11.47
C HIS A 92 14.82 -3.88 -10.45
N VAL A 93 14.40 -2.69 -10.86
CA VAL A 93 14.36 -1.50 -9.98
C VAL A 93 12.96 -1.16 -9.46
N LEU A 94 11.89 -1.61 -10.10
CA LEU A 94 10.50 -1.26 -9.75
C LEU A 94 9.64 -2.42 -9.27
N ASP A 95 9.99 -3.68 -9.48
CA ASP A 95 9.06 -4.79 -9.14
C ASP A 95 8.76 -4.85 -7.63
N ASP A 96 9.76 -4.63 -6.77
CA ASP A 96 9.54 -4.55 -5.31
C ASP A 96 8.61 -3.40 -4.95
N LEU A 97 8.76 -2.25 -5.60
CA LEU A 97 7.89 -1.09 -5.41
C LEU A 97 6.47 -1.36 -5.93
N ILE A 98 6.32 -2.10 -7.04
CA ILE A 98 5.02 -2.51 -7.58
C ILE A 98 4.33 -3.46 -6.61
N ALA A 99 5.05 -4.45 -6.07
CA ALA A 99 4.52 -5.38 -5.08
C ALA A 99 4.09 -4.64 -3.81
N GLU A 100 4.93 -3.75 -3.28
CA GLU A 100 4.59 -2.87 -2.16
C GLU A 100 3.34 -2.04 -2.47
N ALA A 101 3.30 -1.37 -3.62
CA ALA A 101 2.17 -0.54 -4.04
C ALA A 101 0.89 -1.34 -4.30
N ALA A 102 0.98 -2.62 -4.69
CA ALA A 102 -0.17 -3.51 -4.89
C ALA A 102 -0.75 -3.99 -3.56
N THR A 103 0.09 -4.25 -2.55
CA THR A 103 -0.36 -4.53 -1.18
C THR A 103 -0.97 -3.28 -0.53
N MET A 104 -0.34 -2.11 -0.75
CA MET A 104 -0.94 -0.79 -0.49
C MET A 104 -2.05 -0.46 -1.49
N GLY A 105 -2.35 -1.32 -2.47
CA GLY A 105 -3.44 -1.14 -3.41
C GLY A 105 -4.75 -1.17 -2.68
N ALA A 106 -4.91 -2.08 -1.71
CA ALA A 106 -5.96 -2.05 -0.66
C ALA A 106 -6.00 -0.71 0.11
N GLY A 107 -4.99 0.13 -0.11
CA GLY A 107 -4.70 1.34 0.61
C GLY A 107 -4.54 2.66 -0.10
N LEU A 108 -4.49 2.67 -1.42
CA LEU A 108 -4.53 3.92 -2.18
C LEU A 108 -5.86 4.66 -1.97
N ASP A 109 -6.84 3.98 -1.40
CA ASP A 109 -8.08 4.56 -0.91
C ASP A 109 -8.38 4.14 0.53
N TRP A 110 -7.38 4.24 1.43
CA TRP A 110 -7.57 3.93 2.85
C TRP A 110 -8.77 4.66 3.44
N LYS A 111 -9.07 5.89 3.00
CA LYS A 111 -10.23 6.62 3.50
C LYS A 111 -11.55 5.99 3.08
N THR A 112 -11.71 5.61 1.81
CA THR A 112 -12.92 4.92 1.35
C THR A 112 -13.01 3.51 1.92
N SER A 113 -11.89 2.78 1.95
CA SER A 113 -11.84 1.43 2.52
C SER A 113 -12.12 1.46 4.05
N LEU A 114 -11.68 2.52 4.73
CA LEU A 114 -11.99 2.74 6.14
C LEU A 114 -13.46 3.14 6.34
N GLN A 115 -14.06 3.89 5.40
CA GLN A 115 -15.50 4.18 5.43
C GLN A 115 -16.34 2.91 5.26
N GLU A 116 -15.96 2.04 4.33
CA GLU A 116 -16.64 0.77 4.08
C GLU A 116 -16.55 -0.15 5.30
N ILE A 117 -15.34 -0.37 5.86
CA ILE A 117 -15.19 -1.22 7.06
C ILE A 117 -15.88 -0.62 8.28
N ALA A 118 -15.89 0.72 8.43
CA ALA A 118 -16.62 1.37 9.52
C ALA A 118 -18.14 1.15 9.40
N ALA A 119 -18.68 1.25 8.19
CA ALA A 119 -20.10 0.99 7.92
C ALA A 119 -20.47 -0.47 8.20
N ASP A 120 -19.63 -1.42 7.78
CA ASP A 120 -19.82 -2.85 8.05
C ASP A 120 -19.80 -3.16 9.56
N LEU A 121 -18.99 -2.44 10.33
CA LEU A 121 -18.92 -2.54 11.80
C LEU A 121 -20.06 -1.80 12.52
N GLY A 122 -20.97 -1.17 11.79
CA GLY A 122 -22.06 -0.36 12.36
C GLY A 122 -21.59 0.90 13.08
N SER A 123 -20.37 1.37 12.78
CA SER A 123 -19.79 2.59 13.33
C SER A 123 -20.12 3.81 12.48
N ASP A 124 -20.09 4.99 13.10
CA ASP A 124 -20.17 6.26 12.37
C ASP A 124 -18.98 6.45 11.41
N SER A 125 -19.18 7.33 10.42
CA SER A 125 -18.14 7.67 9.44
C SER A 125 -16.84 8.15 10.11
N PRO A 126 -15.65 7.72 9.64
CA PRO A 126 -14.37 8.09 10.23
C PRO A 126 -14.15 9.60 10.30
N THR A 127 -13.71 10.09 11.47
CA THR A 127 -13.41 11.51 11.71
C THR A 127 -11.92 11.73 11.87
N TYR A 128 -11.36 12.79 11.28
CA TYR A 128 -9.92 13.06 11.28
C TYR A 128 -9.59 14.31 12.10
N GLU A 129 -8.57 14.21 12.93
CA GLU A 129 -7.96 15.33 13.64
C GLU A 129 -6.54 15.56 13.11
N VAL A 130 -6.26 16.75 12.58
CA VAL A 130 -4.97 17.06 11.94
C VAL A 130 -4.34 18.28 12.58
N THR A 131 -3.11 18.11 13.06
CA THR A 131 -2.25 19.18 13.55
C THR A 131 -1.08 19.41 12.58
N SER A 132 -0.47 20.59 12.64
CA SER A 132 0.71 20.91 11.82
C SER A 132 1.76 21.69 12.59
N ALA A 133 3.03 21.40 12.33
CA ALA A 133 4.17 22.06 12.94
C ALA A 133 5.29 22.33 11.91
N GLY A 134 6.20 23.24 12.25
CA GLY A 134 7.34 23.61 11.40
C GLY A 134 7.10 24.86 10.53
N PRO A 135 8.17 25.41 9.93
CA PRO A 135 8.11 26.58 9.07
C PRO A 135 7.38 26.26 7.76
N ASP A 136 6.85 27.27 7.05
CA ASP A 136 6.04 27.03 5.85
C ASP A 136 6.75 26.22 4.75
N HIS A 137 8.09 26.30 4.68
CA HIS A 137 8.90 25.55 3.72
C HIS A 137 9.27 24.13 4.18
N ASP A 138 9.03 23.76 5.44
CA ASP A 138 9.22 22.41 6.01
C ASP A 138 8.07 22.05 6.97
N LYS A 139 6.84 22.35 6.53
CA LYS A 139 5.64 22.11 7.33
C LYS A 139 5.34 20.61 7.35
N ARG A 140 5.19 20.06 8.56
CA ARG A 140 4.81 18.67 8.81
C ARG A 140 3.40 18.62 9.38
N PHE A 141 2.63 17.64 8.92
CA PHE A 141 1.26 17.38 9.36
C PHE A 141 1.23 16.05 10.09
N THR A 142 0.45 16.02 11.16
CA THR A 142 0.19 14.83 11.99
C THR A 142 -1.31 14.64 12.06
N ALA A 143 -1.81 13.48 11.66
CA ALA A 143 -3.23 13.15 11.66
C ALA A 143 -3.53 11.95 12.55
N TYR A 144 -4.66 12.01 13.24
CA TYR A 144 -5.31 10.89 13.90
C TYR A 144 -6.67 10.67 13.26
N VAL A 145 -7.14 9.43 13.27
CA VAL A 145 -8.49 9.07 12.80
C VAL A 145 -9.24 8.35 13.89
N ARG A 146 -10.51 8.69 14.05
CA ARG A 146 -11.43 8.08 15.00
C ARG A 146 -12.53 7.33 14.25
N VAL A 147 -12.73 6.07 14.60
CA VAL A 147 -13.81 5.20 14.10
C VAL A 147 -14.56 4.64 15.30
N GLY A 148 -15.83 5.01 15.45
CA GLY A 148 -16.58 4.77 16.70
C GLY A 148 -15.88 5.44 17.90
N ASP A 149 -15.59 4.66 18.93
CA ASP A 149 -14.85 5.11 20.13
C ASP A 149 -13.33 4.89 20.03
N GLN A 150 -12.86 4.23 18.98
CA GLN A 150 -11.45 3.91 18.79
C GLN A 150 -10.70 5.03 18.09
N HIS A 151 -9.46 5.29 18.55
CA HIS A 151 -8.56 6.29 17.99
C HIS A 151 -7.33 5.61 17.40
N PHE A 152 -6.96 5.99 16.18
CA PHE A 152 -5.86 5.41 15.42
C PHE A 152 -4.94 6.50 14.89
N GLY A 153 -3.65 6.16 14.76
CA GLY A 153 -2.59 7.06 14.32
C GLY A 153 -1.39 7.06 15.28
N PRO A 154 -0.49 8.04 15.17
CA PRO A 154 -0.51 9.13 14.20
C PRO A 154 -0.08 8.70 12.79
N GLY A 155 -0.72 9.23 11.75
CA GLY A 155 -0.17 9.34 10.40
C GLY A 155 0.57 10.66 10.22
N THR A 156 1.72 10.68 9.55
CA THR A 156 2.51 11.92 9.36
C THR A 156 2.86 12.18 7.91
N GLY A 157 2.98 13.46 7.52
CA GLY A 157 3.28 13.80 6.12
C GLY A 157 3.62 15.26 5.87
N ARG A 158 4.14 15.53 4.67
CA ARG A 158 4.40 16.90 4.15
C ARG A 158 3.13 17.63 3.69
N SER A 159 1.98 16.95 3.71
CA SER A 159 0.67 17.54 3.43
C SER A 159 -0.39 16.93 4.34
N LYS A 160 -1.48 17.68 4.61
CA LYS A 160 -2.65 17.18 5.35
C LYS A 160 -3.18 15.88 4.75
N LYS A 161 -3.33 15.85 3.42
CA LYS A 161 -3.83 14.69 2.69
C LYS A 161 -2.99 13.44 2.93
N TYR A 162 -1.65 13.57 2.93
CA TYR A 162 -0.76 12.43 3.18
C TYR A 162 -0.85 11.94 4.63
N ALA A 163 -0.83 12.86 5.59
CA ALA A 163 -0.96 12.50 7.01
C ALA A 163 -2.29 11.76 7.29
N GLU A 164 -3.41 12.25 6.73
CA GLU A 164 -4.72 11.60 6.86
C GLU A 164 -4.76 10.22 6.18
N GLN A 165 -4.06 10.04 5.06
CA GLN A 165 -4.00 8.76 4.35
C GLN A 165 -3.28 7.70 5.18
N GLU A 166 -2.15 8.05 5.80
CA GLU A 166 -1.38 7.17 6.71
C GLU A 166 -2.17 6.85 8.00
N ALA A 167 -2.92 7.82 8.54
CA ALA A 167 -3.79 7.57 9.68
C ALA A 167 -4.91 6.58 9.31
N ALA A 168 -5.50 6.73 8.12
CA ALA A 168 -6.53 5.83 7.61
C ALA A 168 -6.00 4.40 7.38
N GLU A 169 -4.76 4.27 6.91
CA GLU A 169 -4.07 2.98 6.78
C GLU A 169 -3.98 2.25 8.11
N THR A 170 -3.48 2.96 9.12
CA THR A 170 -3.27 2.43 10.46
C THR A 170 -4.58 1.90 11.02
N ALA A 171 -5.66 2.68 10.89
CA ALA A 171 -6.99 2.28 11.32
C ALA A 171 -7.53 1.08 10.57
N TYR A 172 -7.43 1.08 9.23
CA TYR A 172 -7.95 0.00 8.41
C TYR A 172 -7.27 -1.33 8.75
N ARG A 173 -5.93 -1.35 8.86
CA ARG A 173 -5.17 -2.55 9.20
C ARG A 173 -5.55 -3.11 10.57
N ALA A 174 -5.72 -2.23 11.57
CA ALA A 174 -6.13 -2.63 12.91
C ALA A 174 -7.53 -3.26 12.90
N LEU A 175 -8.52 -2.57 12.33
CA LEU A 175 -9.91 -3.05 12.27
C LEU A 175 -10.05 -4.34 11.45
N HIS A 176 -9.31 -4.46 10.34
CA HIS A 176 -9.31 -5.67 9.54
C HIS A 176 -8.70 -6.86 10.29
N ALA A 177 -7.64 -6.64 11.07
CA ALA A 177 -7.02 -7.70 11.90
C ALA A 177 -7.95 -8.14 13.04
N GLU A 178 -8.62 -7.21 13.71
CA GLU A 178 -9.62 -7.50 14.76
C GLU A 178 -10.76 -8.36 14.21
N ARG A 179 -11.30 -7.99 13.04
CA ARG A 179 -12.33 -8.78 12.36
C ARG A 179 -11.87 -10.20 12.05
N ALA A 180 -10.69 -10.36 11.45
CA ALA A 180 -10.16 -11.68 11.12
C ALA A 180 -9.90 -12.54 12.37
N ALA A 181 -9.54 -11.92 13.51
CA ALA A 181 -9.43 -12.61 14.79
C ALA A 181 -10.80 -13.07 15.32
N ALA A 182 -11.81 -12.21 15.26
CA ALA A 182 -13.18 -12.53 15.69
C ALA A 182 -13.81 -13.66 14.85
N GLU A 183 -13.62 -13.63 13.52
CA GLU A 183 -14.11 -14.68 12.61
C GLU A 183 -13.45 -16.04 12.91
N ARG A 184 -12.14 -16.06 13.19
CA ARG A 184 -11.42 -17.29 13.59
C ARG A 184 -11.92 -17.84 14.93
N ALA A 185 -12.08 -16.99 15.93
CA ALA A 185 -12.61 -17.40 17.24
C ALA A 185 -14.04 -17.96 17.13
N ALA A 186 -14.89 -17.36 16.29
CA ALA A 186 -16.24 -17.86 16.02
C ALA A 186 -16.22 -19.23 15.32
N ALA A 187 -15.32 -19.43 14.36
CA ALA A 187 -15.18 -20.71 13.66
C ALA A 187 -14.65 -21.83 14.57
N GLU A 188 -13.73 -21.53 15.48
CA GLU A 188 -13.21 -22.48 16.48
C GLU A 188 -14.30 -22.89 17.50
N SER A 189 -15.09 -21.93 17.99
CA SER A 189 -16.22 -22.21 18.90
C SER A 189 -17.32 -23.05 18.23
N ALA A 190 -17.60 -22.81 16.94
CA ALA A 190 -18.54 -23.62 16.16
C ALA A 190 -18.03 -25.05 15.87
N ALA A 191 -16.70 -25.25 15.82
CA ALA A 191 -16.10 -26.56 15.65
C ALA A 191 -16.14 -27.41 16.95
N ASP A 192 -16.02 -26.76 18.11
CA ASP A 192 -16.10 -27.40 19.44
C ASP A 192 -17.53 -27.81 19.84
N THR A 193 -18.55 -27.22 19.18
CA THR A 193 -19.98 -27.49 19.47
C THR A 193 -20.56 -28.64 18.62
N ARG A 194 -19.77 -29.37 17.81
CA ARG A 194 -20.30 -30.54 17.09
C ARG A 194 -20.64 -31.65 18.10
N PRO A 195 -21.91 -32.10 18.21
CA PRO A 195 -22.22 -33.21 19.08
C PRO A 195 -21.55 -34.48 18.55
N ASP A 196 -20.91 -35.21 19.46
CA ASP A 196 -20.31 -36.52 19.20
C ASP A 196 -21.40 -37.49 18.71
N LEU A 197 -21.50 -37.66 17.39
CA LEU A 197 -22.49 -38.50 16.72
C LEU A 197 -22.06 -39.98 16.66
N ASP A 198 -20.99 -40.36 17.37
CA ASP A 198 -20.48 -41.74 17.43
C ASP A 198 -20.93 -42.54 18.68
N ALA A 199 -22.07 -42.18 19.27
CA ALA A 199 -22.77 -43.07 20.21
C ALA A 199 -23.51 -44.18 19.43
N ARG A 200 -22.77 -45.19 18.96
CA ARG A 200 -23.34 -46.43 18.43
C ARG A 200 -24.25 -47.08 19.49
N PRO A 201 -25.48 -47.50 19.18
CA PRO A 201 -26.28 -48.26 20.14
C PRO A 201 -25.66 -49.66 20.31
N ALA A 202 -25.40 -50.03 21.56
CA ALA A 202 -25.00 -51.37 21.93
C ALA A 202 -26.10 -52.36 21.50
N ALA A 203 -25.76 -53.26 20.58
CA ALA A 203 -26.64 -54.34 20.18
C ALA A 203 -26.82 -55.32 21.36
N THR A 204 -28.01 -55.31 21.96
CA THR A 204 -28.48 -56.35 22.87
C THR A 204 -28.59 -57.66 22.09
N THR A 205 -27.68 -58.59 22.35
CA THR A 205 -27.85 -60.00 22.00
C THR A 205 -28.74 -60.63 23.08
N ALA A 206 -29.97 -60.96 22.70
CA ALA A 206 -30.82 -61.85 23.48
C ALA A 206 -30.61 -63.27 22.95
N ASP A 207 -29.97 -64.09 23.78
CA ASP A 207 -29.93 -65.54 23.69
C ASP A 207 -30.99 -66.10 24.66
N GLY A 208 -31.69 -67.17 24.26
CA GLY A 208 -32.45 -68.00 25.20
C GLY A 208 -33.82 -68.53 24.76
N ALA A 209 -33.81 -69.82 24.38
CA ALA A 209 -34.84 -70.87 24.48
C ALA A 209 -35.96 -70.96 23.42
#